data_AF-A0A7Y5S963-F1
#
_entry.id   AF-A0A7Y5S963-F1
#
_cell.length_a   1.000
_cell.length_b   1.000
_cell.length_c   1.000
_cell.angle_alpha   90.00
_cell.angle_beta   90.00
_cell.angle_gamma   90.00
#
_symmetry.space_group_name_H-M   'P 1'
#
loop_
_entity.id
_entity.type
_entity.pdbx_description
1 polymer ?
#
loop_
_entity_poly.entity_id
_entity_poly.type
_entity_poly.pdbx_seq_one_letter_code
_entity_poly.pdbx_strand_id
1 'polypeptide(L)'
;MKNFARIAAVAVVAAAGSAASADVILTFGFNDLVGSYNNTTGQFAAVNGETDAFSTSGDVTSFVGMGGTANYLPGFASGSVTLNIDVTNKVGNTADGAGSFSIVDADGDVLSGDISGTWNTPGFGVYFFDGLLSNVQFSNSASTFDGPSGGSFDTFAGNFEGALVQLFTAGNSGFFSSDWRDVAVLVNGNIVPAPGAAALAGLAGLVGLRRRR
;
A
#
# COMPACT_ATOMS: atom_id res chain seq x y z
N MET A 1 -42.77 29.84 -35.63
CA MET A 1 -41.41 29.29 -35.40
C MET A 1 -41.51 28.35 -34.21
N LYS A 2 -41.13 27.08 -34.40
CA LYS A 2 -41.50 25.93 -33.55
C LYS A 2 -40.54 25.75 -32.37
N ASN A 3 -41.13 25.48 -31.21
CA ASN A 3 -40.50 25.16 -29.92
C ASN A 3 -39.62 23.90 -30.00
N PHE A 4 -38.31 24.02 -29.71
CA PHE A 4 -37.40 22.87 -29.57
C PHE A 4 -36.31 23.06 -28.49
N ALA A 5 -36.57 23.84 -27.45
CA ALA A 5 -35.72 23.88 -26.27
C ALA A 5 -36.42 23.16 -25.12
N ARG A 6 -36.04 21.90 -24.83
CA ARG A 6 -36.21 21.18 -23.53
C ARG A 6 -36.06 19.64 -23.67
N ILE A 7 -34.98 19.12 -24.22
CA ILE A 7 -34.53 17.73 -23.93
C ILE A 7 -33.00 17.69 -23.98
N ALA A 8 -32.31 18.16 -22.93
CA ALA A 8 -30.86 17.99 -22.83
C ALA A 8 -30.32 18.01 -21.38
N ALA A 9 -31.15 17.68 -20.38
CA ALA A 9 -30.77 17.87 -18.97
C ALA A 9 -30.98 16.63 -18.07
N VAL A 10 -31.06 15.42 -18.65
CA VAL A 10 -31.22 14.17 -17.84
C VAL A 10 -30.06 13.18 -18.03
N ALA A 11 -29.13 13.42 -18.96
CA ALA A 11 -27.98 12.51 -19.18
C ALA A 11 -26.69 12.90 -18.43
N VAL A 12 -26.62 14.08 -17.78
CA VAL A 12 -25.39 14.56 -17.12
C VAL A 12 -25.37 14.24 -15.61
N VAL A 13 -26.49 13.84 -15.01
CA VAL A 13 -26.58 13.58 -13.55
C VAL A 13 -26.38 12.09 -13.19
N ALA A 14 -26.30 11.18 -14.17
CA ALA A 14 -25.97 9.78 -13.92
C ALA A 14 -24.46 9.49 -13.87
N ALA A 15 -23.61 10.51 -14.03
CA ALA A 15 -22.14 10.37 -13.95
C ALA A 15 -21.58 10.59 -12.53
N ALA A 16 -22.42 11.01 -11.58
CA ALA A 16 -22.03 11.16 -10.19
C ALA A 16 -22.52 9.95 -9.39
N GLY A 17 -21.61 9.04 -9.02
CA GLY A 17 -21.89 8.07 -7.96
C GLY A 17 -21.81 6.60 -8.33
N SER A 18 -21.22 6.23 -9.47
CA SER A 18 -20.59 4.91 -9.53
C SER A 18 -19.21 5.03 -8.89
N ALA A 19 -19.16 5.21 -7.57
CA ALA A 19 -18.01 4.74 -6.82
C ALA A 19 -18.05 3.21 -7.01
N ALA A 20 -17.33 2.71 -8.01
CA ALA A 20 -17.09 1.30 -8.12
C ALA A 20 -16.45 0.90 -6.78
N SER A 21 -17.12 0.04 -6.02
CA SER A 21 -16.47 -0.67 -4.92
C SER A 21 -15.38 -1.50 -5.57
N ALA A 22 -14.17 -0.93 -5.65
CA ALA A 22 -13.04 -1.59 -6.27
C ALA A 22 -12.65 -2.74 -5.34
N ASP A 23 -12.67 -3.95 -5.88
CA ASP A 23 -12.29 -5.14 -5.12
C ASP A 23 -10.79 -5.12 -4.82
N VAL A 24 -10.39 -5.74 -3.72
CA VAL A 24 -8.97 -5.86 -3.36
C VAL A 24 -8.32 -6.81 -4.36
N ILE A 25 -7.34 -6.31 -5.08
CA ILE A 25 -6.64 -7.07 -6.14
C ILE A 25 -5.32 -7.66 -5.65
N LEU A 26 -4.74 -7.07 -4.60
CA LEU A 26 -3.47 -7.49 -4.05
C LEU A 26 -3.37 -7.10 -2.57
N THR A 27 -2.75 -7.95 -1.78
CA THR A 27 -2.47 -7.70 -0.36
C THR A 27 -1.03 -8.00 -0.06
N PHE A 28 -0.48 -7.34 0.96
CA PHE A 28 0.81 -7.71 1.54
C PHE A 28 0.75 -7.60 3.05
N GLY A 29 1.48 -8.47 3.73
CA GLY A 29 1.58 -8.49 5.18
C GLY A 29 2.99 -8.86 5.59
N PHE A 30 3.57 -8.08 6.50
CA PHE A 30 4.89 -8.35 7.06
C PHE A 30 4.87 -8.23 8.58
N ASN A 31 5.41 -9.25 9.23
CA ASN A 31 5.62 -9.34 10.66
C ASN A 31 7.10 -9.10 10.97
N ASP A 32 7.37 -8.51 12.12
CA ASP A 32 8.72 -8.34 12.67
C ASP A 32 9.67 -7.59 11.71
N LEU A 33 9.16 -6.55 11.05
CA LEU A 33 10.02 -5.56 10.41
C LEU A 33 10.79 -4.80 11.50
N VAL A 34 12.05 -4.48 11.23
CA VAL A 34 12.90 -3.73 12.15
C VAL A 34 12.60 -2.24 12.00
N GLY A 35 11.82 -1.73 12.94
CA GLY A 35 11.46 -0.34 13.06
C GLY A 35 12.56 0.50 13.67
N SER A 36 12.67 1.74 13.20
CA SER A 36 13.47 2.79 13.82
C SER A 36 12.86 4.16 13.61
N TYR A 37 13.21 5.10 14.48
CA TYR A 37 12.89 6.51 14.34
C TYR A 37 14.10 7.37 14.66
N ASN A 38 14.32 8.37 13.82
CA ASN A 38 15.30 9.43 14.03
C ASN A 38 14.58 10.76 14.23
N ASN A 39 14.62 11.28 15.44
CA ASN A 39 13.99 12.54 15.85
C ASN A 39 14.69 13.78 15.27
N THR A 40 15.96 13.65 14.86
CA THR A 40 16.68 14.74 14.19
C THR A 40 16.19 14.94 12.77
N THR A 41 16.00 13.86 12.02
CA THR A 41 15.49 13.91 10.63
C THR A 41 13.97 13.87 10.57
N GLY A 42 13.30 13.43 11.63
CA GLY A 42 11.86 13.20 11.64
C GLY A 42 11.45 11.92 10.93
N GLN A 43 12.38 11.02 10.61
CA GLN A 43 12.12 9.85 9.77
C GLN A 43 11.85 8.59 10.61
N PHE A 44 10.72 7.94 10.34
CA PHE A 44 10.44 6.55 10.69
C PHE A 44 10.86 5.64 9.54
N ALA A 45 11.48 4.51 9.86
CA ALA A 45 11.80 3.46 8.91
C ALA A 45 11.40 2.10 9.46
N ALA A 46 10.85 1.23 8.62
CA ALA A 46 10.64 -0.17 8.90
C ALA A 46 11.22 -0.99 7.74
N VAL A 47 12.23 -1.80 8.04
CA VAL A 47 12.96 -2.58 7.03
C VAL A 47 12.96 -4.05 7.40
N ASN A 48 13.04 -4.93 6.40
CA ASN A 48 13.31 -6.32 6.72
C ASN A 48 14.71 -6.47 7.31
N GLY A 49 14.79 -7.25 8.37
CA GLY A 49 16.03 -7.52 9.07
C GLY A 49 16.08 -8.96 9.55
N GLU A 50 17.29 -9.49 9.55
CA GLU A 50 17.64 -10.70 10.28
C GLU A 50 18.66 -10.29 11.35
N THR A 51 18.21 -10.26 12.59
CA THR A 51 19.03 -10.04 13.77
C THR A 51 18.72 -11.15 14.77
N ASP A 52 19.53 -11.29 15.82
CA ASP A 52 19.25 -12.26 16.89
C ASP A 52 17.86 -12.08 17.54
N ALA A 53 17.26 -10.88 17.41
CA ALA A 53 15.98 -10.52 18.01
C ALA A 53 14.81 -10.43 17.02
N PHE A 54 15.07 -10.25 15.73
CA PHE A 54 14.05 -10.02 14.70
C PHE A 54 14.33 -10.84 13.47
N SER A 55 13.29 -11.52 13.00
CA SER A 55 13.33 -12.27 11.77
C SER A 55 12.07 -11.97 10.99
N THR A 56 12.17 -11.02 10.07
CA THR A 56 11.02 -10.61 9.26
C THR A 56 10.43 -11.79 8.50
N SER A 57 9.10 -11.86 8.47
CA SER A 57 8.37 -12.81 7.63
C SER A 57 7.11 -12.16 7.08
N GLY A 58 6.59 -12.68 5.97
CA GLY A 58 5.41 -12.12 5.35
C GLY A 58 5.05 -12.76 4.02
N ASP A 59 4.12 -12.12 3.34
CA ASP A 59 3.65 -12.55 2.03
C ASP A 59 3.11 -11.37 1.21
N VAL A 60 3.08 -11.58 -0.10
CA VAL A 60 2.36 -10.74 -1.07
C VAL A 60 1.43 -11.65 -1.85
N THR A 61 0.13 -11.38 -1.80
CA THR A 61 -0.90 -12.23 -2.40
C THR A 61 -1.68 -11.45 -3.45
N SER A 62 -1.77 -11.99 -4.66
CA SER A 62 -2.58 -11.45 -5.76
C SER A 62 -3.87 -12.23 -5.93
N PHE A 63 -4.97 -11.51 -6.18
CA PHE A 63 -6.30 -12.06 -6.48
C PHE A 63 -6.68 -11.88 -7.95
N VAL A 64 -5.76 -11.38 -8.78
CA VAL A 64 -5.98 -11.13 -10.21
C VAL A 64 -5.38 -12.25 -11.05
N GLY A 65 -5.99 -12.52 -12.21
CA GLY A 65 -5.52 -13.56 -13.12
C GLY A 65 -5.71 -14.95 -12.52
N MET A 66 -4.64 -15.74 -12.46
CA MET A 66 -4.64 -17.02 -11.76
C MET A 66 -4.49 -16.88 -10.24
N GLY A 67 -4.23 -15.66 -9.74
CA GLY A 67 -3.85 -15.39 -8.36
C GLY A 67 -2.53 -16.04 -7.99
N GLY A 68 -2.14 -15.89 -6.73
CA GLY A 68 -0.95 -16.54 -6.19
C GLY A 68 -0.36 -15.77 -5.02
N THR A 69 0.56 -16.41 -4.30
CA THR A 69 1.22 -15.84 -3.13
C THR A 69 2.73 -15.98 -3.27
N ALA A 70 3.42 -14.84 -3.20
CA ALA A 70 4.86 -14.76 -3.06
C ALA A 70 5.21 -14.76 -1.57
N ASN A 71 5.94 -15.78 -1.12
CA ASN A 71 6.24 -15.97 0.31
C ASN A 71 7.61 -15.39 0.68
N TYR A 72 7.65 -14.74 1.85
CA TYR A 72 8.85 -14.18 2.46
C TYR A 72 9.04 -14.84 3.83
N LEU A 73 9.69 -16.01 3.86
CA LEU A 73 10.07 -16.67 5.11
C LEU A 73 11.35 -16.04 5.67
N PRO A 74 11.59 -16.15 7.00
CA PRO A 74 12.86 -15.78 7.63
C PRO A 74 14.10 -16.05 6.80
N GLY A 75 14.99 -15.05 6.69
CA GLY A 75 16.29 -15.17 6.02
C GLY A 75 16.35 -14.66 4.56
N PHE A 76 15.33 -13.92 4.09
CA PHE A 76 15.37 -13.27 2.78
C PHE A 76 16.27 -12.02 2.76
N ALA A 77 16.76 -11.64 1.58
CA ALA A 77 17.78 -10.61 1.40
C ALA A 77 17.42 -9.26 2.07
N SER A 78 18.38 -8.66 2.78
CA SER A 78 18.19 -7.36 3.44
C SER A 78 17.82 -6.26 2.44
N GLY A 79 16.87 -5.39 2.80
CA GLY A 79 16.41 -4.29 1.96
C GLY A 79 15.29 -4.67 0.99
N SER A 80 14.91 -5.95 0.90
CA SER A 80 13.78 -6.41 0.10
C SER A 80 12.42 -5.88 0.58
N VAL A 81 12.29 -5.45 1.83
CA VAL A 81 11.09 -4.74 2.29
C VAL A 81 11.55 -3.49 3.01
N THR A 82 11.13 -2.34 2.50
CA THR A 82 11.50 -1.04 3.05
C THR A 82 10.28 -0.13 3.08
N LEU A 83 10.02 0.48 4.23
CA LEU A 83 9.09 1.57 4.41
C LEU A 83 9.83 2.73 5.04
N ASN A 84 9.71 3.92 4.44
CA ASN A 84 10.26 5.16 4.99
C ASN A 84 9.14 6.19 5.07
N ILE A 85 8.93 6.78 6.24
CA ILE A 85 7.85 7.74 6.49
C ILE A 85 8.41 8.93 7.28
N ASP A 86 8.27 10.11 6.71
CA ASP A 86 8.52 11.37 7.39
C ASP A 86 7.37 11.65 8.36
N VAL A 87 7.71 11.85 9.63
CA VAL A 87 6.78 12.15 10.72
C VAL A 87 6.80 13.64 11.00
N THR A 88 5.70 14.32 10.67
CA THR A 88 5.57 15.78 10.76
C THR A 88 4.32 16.18 11.54
N ASN A 89 4.14 17.49 11.80
CA ASN A 89 2.93 18.04 12.42
C ASN A 89 2.47 17.31 13.70
N LYS A 90 3.40 17.01 14.60
CA LYS A 90 3.11 16.34 15.87
C LYS A 90 2.24 17.25 16.75
N VAL A 91 1.02 16.81 17.05
CA VAL A 91 0.07 17.51 17.92
C VAL A 91 -0.53 16.51 18.90
N GLY A 92 -0.17 16.63 20.18
CA GLY A 92 -0.62 15.70 21.21
C GLY A 92 -0.21 14.26 20.88
N ASN A 93 -1.20 13.39 20.66
CA ASN A 93 -1.01 11.97 20.37
C ASN A 93 -1.14 11.62 18.87
N THR A 94 -1.11 12.63 18.00
CA THR A 94 -1.26 12.46 16.56
C THR A 94 -0.12 13.12 15.78
N ALA A 95 0.29 12.55 14.66
CA ALA A 95 1.26 13.16 13.74
C ALA A 95 0.94 12.79 12.29
N ASP A 96 1.35 13.62 11.35
CA ASP A 96 1.22 13.31 9.93
C ASP A 96 2.37 12.40 9.49
N GLY A 97 2.08 11.46 8.60
CA GLY A 97 3.09 10.59 7.97
C GLY A 97 3.02 10.69 6.45
N ALA A 98 4.15 10.91 5.80
CA ALA A 98 4.27 10.85 4.34
C ALA A 98 5.57 10.17 3.94
N GLY A 99 5.56 9.34 2.90
CA GLY A 99 6.77 8.63 2.47
C GLY A 99 6.49 7.58 1.41
N SER A 100 7.18 6.44 1.46
CA SER A 100 7.06 5.39 0.45
C SER A 100 7.32 3.99 1.00
N PHE A 101 6.88 2.99 0.24
CA PHE A 101 7.28 1.60 0.43
C PHE A 101 7.88 0.99 -0.83
N SER A 102 8.68 -0.05 -0.62
CA SER A 102 9.25 -0.90 -1.65
C SER A 102 9.30 -2.33 -1.14
N ILE A 103 8.81 -3.26 -1.95
CA ILE A 103 8.89 -4.70 -1.76
C ILE A 103 9.55 -5.27 -3.01
N VAL A 104 10.71 -5.90 -2.83
CA VAL A 104 11.54 -6.49 -3.88
C VAL A 104 11.44 -8.00 -3.80
N ASP A 105 11.16 -8.62 -4.93
CA ASP A 105 11.02 -10.06 -5.07
C ASP A 105 12.38 -10.79 -5.23
N ALA A 106 12.34 -12.09 -5.54
CA ALA A 106 13.54 -12.91 -5.69
C ALA A 106 14.44 -12.52 -6.88
N ASP A 107 13.87 -11.99 -7.96
CA ASP A 107 14.55 -11.70 -9.22
C ASP A 107 14.80 -10.19 -9.43
N GLY A 108 14.37 -9.35 -8.47
CA GLY A 108 14.62 -7.92 -8.45
C GLY A 108 13.46 -7.07 -8.98
N ASP A 109 12.29 -7.65 -9.15
CA ASP A 109 11.05 -6.94 -9.45
C ASP A 109 10.54 -6.23 -8.22
N VAL A 110 10.01 -5.02 -8.42
CA VAL A 110 9.68 -4.13 -7.31
C VAL A 110 8.22 -3.74 -7.35
N LEU A 111 7.50 -4.04 -6.27
CA LEU A 111 6.22 -3.43 -5.93
C LEU A 111 6.49 -2.22 -5.02
N SER A 112 6.08 -1.04 -5.46
CA SER A 112 6.34 0.21 -4.74
C SER A 112 5.19 1.20 -4.87
N GLY A 113 5.12 2.14 -3.95
CA GLY A 113 4.19 3.26 -4.01
C GLY A 113 4.44 4.29 -2.91
N ASP A 114 3.66 5.35 -2.95
CA ASP A 114 3.69 6.45 -1.98
C ASP A 114 2.76 6.15 -0.80
N ILE A 115 3.16 6.59 0.39
CA ILE A 115 2.40 6.49 1.64
C ILE A 115 2.01 7.89 2.08
N SER A 116 0.76 8.07 2.49
CA SER A 116 0.32 9.23 3.27
C SER A 116 -0.65 8.78 4.36
N GLY A 117 -0.65 9.42 5.53
CA GLY A 117 -1.53 8.99 6.60
C GLY A 117 -1.29 9.70 7.92
N THR A 118 -1.85 9.13 8.98
CA THR A 118 -1.77 9.68 10.33
C THR A 118 -1.25 8.63 11.29
N TRP A 119 -0.24 9.03 12.07
CA TRP A 119 0.23 8.34 13.25
C TRP A 119 -0.63 8.70 14.44
N ASN A 120 -0.94 7.71 15.26
CA ASN A 120 -1.71 7.88 16.47
C ASN A 120 -1.14 7.01 17.60
N THR A 121 -1.36 7.45 18.84
CA THR A 121 -1.04 6.66 20.03
C THR A 121 -2.14 6.79 21.09
N PRO A 122 -2.58 5.68 21.72
CA PRO A 122 -3.41 5.77 22.92
C PRO A 122 -2.55 6.02 24.18
N GLY A 123 -1.23 6.15 24.04
CA GLY A 123 -0.26 6.11 25.13
C GLY A 123 0.32 4.72 25.34
N PHE A 124 1.04 4.54 26.46
CA PHE A 124 1.62 3.24 26.89
C PHE A 124 2.60 2.60 25.89
N GLY A 125 3.22 3.41 25.02
CA GLY A 125 4.17 2.91 24.04
C GLY A 125 3.53 2.18 22.87
N VAL A 126 2.21 2.26 22.68
CA VAL A 126 1.52 1.67 21.53
C VAL A 126 1.40 2.71 20.42
N TYR A 127 1.73 2.34 19.19
CA TYR A 127 1.70 3.22 18.04
C TYR A 127 0.95 2.54 16.89
N PHE A 128 0.07 3.28 16.24
CA PHE A 128 -0.61 2.82 15.04
C PHE A 128 -0.54 3.88 13.94
N PHE A 129 -0.49 3.40 12.71
CA PHE A 129 -0.52 4.24 11.51
C PHE A 129 -1.69 3.84 10.64
N ASP A 130 -2.51 4.82 10.29
CA ASP A 130 -3.58 4.67 9.32
C ASP A 130 -3.17 5.39 8.05
N GLY A 131 -2.80 4.61 7.04
CA GLY A 131 -2.22 5.07 5.79
C GLY A 131 -3.06 4.78 4.55
N LEU A 132 -2.91 5.65 3.56
CA LEU A 132 -3.33 5.46 2.18
C LEU A 132 -2.08 5.24 1.32
N LEU A 133 -2.22 4.31 0.38
CA LEU A 133 -1.22 4.03 -0.65
C LEU A 133 -1.65 4.68 -1.95
N SER A 134 -0.72 5.30 -2.65
CA SER A 134 -0.96 5.87 -3.98
C SER A 134 0.21 5.61 -4.91
N ASN A 135 -0.02 5.77 -6.22
CA ASN A 135 1.00 5.50 -7.25
C ASN A 135 1.62 4.10 -7.11
N VAL A 136 0.83 3.12 -6.67
CA VAL A 136 1.31 1.76 -6.49
C VAL A 136 1.49 1.12 -7.85
N GLN A 137 2.67 0.54 -8.11
CA GLN A 137 3.00 -0.06 -9.38
C GLN A 137 4.05 -1.17 -9.22
N PHE A 138 4.08 -2.07 -10.20
CA PHE A 138 5.21 -2.97 -10.43
C PHE A 138 6.22 -2.31 -11.37
N SER A 139 7.50 -2.50 -11.09
CA SER A 139 8.59 -2.09 -11.97
C SER A 139 9.61 -3.22 -12.13
N ASN A 140 10.39 -3.16 -13.21
CA ASN A 140 11.39 -4.16 -13.63
C ASN A 140 10.87 -5.51 -14.16
N SER A 141 9.56 -5.67 -14.30
CA SER A 141 8.88 -6.98 -14.34
C SER A 141 9.37 -8.00 -15.37
N ALA A 142 9.86 -9.13 -14.86
CA ALA A 142 10.06 -10.41 -15.56
C ALA A 142 8.75 -11.16 -15.87
N SER A 143 7.62 -10.44 -15.90
CA SER A 143 6.22 -10.92 -16.01
C SER A 143 5.65 -11.56 -14.75
N THR A 144 6.45 -12.05 -13.81
CA THR A 144 6.03 -12.63 -12.53
C THR A 144 6.55 -11.83 -11.34
N PHE A 145 5.97 -12.04 -10.17
CA PHE A 145 6.48 -11.54 -8.88
C PHE A 145 6.73 -12.75 -7.99
N ASP A 146 8.00 -13.03 -7.72
CA ASP A 146 8.47 -14.30 -7.19
C ASP A 146 8.91 -14.19 -5.74
N GLY A 147 8.27 -14.94 -4.84
CA GLY A 147 8.61 -14.94 -3.43
C GLY A 147 10.01 -15.54 -3.21
N PRO A 148 10.90 -14.89 -2.44
CA PRO A 148 12.25 -15.42 -2.17
C PRO A 148 12.22 -16.77 -1.44
N SER A 149 11.10 -17.12 -0.81
CA SER A 149 10.88 -18.40 -0.15
C SER A 149 9.89 -19.32 -0.88
N GLY A 150 9.57 -18.98 -2.13
CA GLY A 150 8.71 -19.73 -3.02
C GLY A 150 7.33 -19.10 -3.22
N GLY A 151 6.61 -19.65 -4.22
CA GLY A 151 5.34 -19.12 -4.69
C GLY A 151 5.50 -17.84 -5.51
N SER A 152 4.54 -17.59 -6.39
CA SER A 152 4.57 -16.42 -7.28
C SER A 152 3.20 -16.12 -7.85
N PHE A 153 3.09 -14.98 -8.53
CA PHE A 153 1.93 -14.60 -9.31
C PHE A 153 2.34 -13.74 -10.51
N ASP A 154 1.45 -13.59 -11.49
CA ASP A 154 1.69 -12.73 -12.66
C ASP A 154 1.63 -11.24 -12.25
N THR A 155 2.66 -10.48 -12.61
CA THR A 155 2.61 -9.02 -12.50
C THR A 155 1.61 -8.45 -13.50
N PHE A 156 1.07 -7.28 -13.18
CA PHE A 156 0.10 -6.59 -14.03
C PHE A 156 0.40 -5.10 -14.07
N ALA A 157 0.25 -4.53 -15.27
CA ALA A 157 0.55 -3.12 -15.50
C ALA A 157 -0.62 -2.24 -15.05
N GLY A 158 -0.27 -1.09 -14.47
CA GLY A 158 -1.24 -0.09 -14.05
C GLY A 158 -0.73 0.68 -12.84
N ASN A 159 -1.48 1.74 -12.51
CA ASN A 159 -1.34 2.43 -11.24
C ASN A 159 -2.49 1.99 -10.34
N PHE A 160 -2.14 1.70 -9.10
CA PHE A 160 -3.06 1.22 -8.09
C PHE A 160 -3.06 2.17 -6.89
N GLU A 161 -4.13 2.10 -6.14
CA GLU A 161 -4.32 2.82 -4.88
C GLU A 161 -4.49 1.79 -3.77
N GLY A 162 -4.45 2.20 -2.52
CA GLY A 162 -4.62 1.25 -1.43
C GLY A 162 -4.72 1.87 -0.06
N ALA A 163 -4.71 1.01 0.93
CA ALA A 163 -4.62 1.36 2.34
C ALA A 163 -3.53 0.53 3.00
N LEU A 164 -2.91 1.09 4.02
CA LEU A 164 -1.86 0.46 4.79
C LEU A 164 -2.07 0.75 6.27
N VAL A 165 -1.92 -0.28 7.09
CA VAL A 165 -1.95 -0.16 8.55
C VAL A 165 -0.61 -0.63 9.11
N GLN A 166 -0.10 0.11 10.08
CA GLN A 166 1.06 -0.32 10.86
C GLN A 166 0.72 -0.36 12.34
N LEU A 167 1.34 -1.29 13.06
CA LEU A 167 1.24 -1.43 14.51
C LEU A 167 2.60 -1.78 15.08
N PHE A 168 3.01 -1.06 16.12
CA PHE A 168 4.19 -1.44 16.89
C PHE A 168 4.08 -0.97 18.34
N THR A 169 4.92 -1.55 19.19
CA THR A 169 5.11 -1.10 20.57
C THR A 169 6.56 -0.66 20.77
N ALA A 170 6.77 0.61 21.07
CA ALA A 170 8.08 1.14 21.42
C ALA A 170 8.07 1.54 22.90
N GLY A 171 9.22 1.37 23.58
CA GLY A 171 9.39 1.74 24.98
C GLY A 171 9.07 3.22 25.27
N ASN A 172 9.25 3.64 26.52
CA ASN A 172 8.79 4.92 27.10
C ASN A 172 9.50 6.19 26.56
N SER A 173 9.73 6.28 25.25
CA SER A 173 10.43 7.34 24.51
C SER A 173 9.58 8.59 24.26
N GLY A 174 8.30 8.57 24.66
CA GLY A 174 7.29 9.53 24.27
C GLY A 174 6.97 9.49 22.77
N PHE A 175 5.83 10.07 22.36
CA PHE A 175 5.33 9.99 20.99
C PHE A 175 6.25 10.71 20.01
N PHE A 176 7.11 9.93 19.32
CA PHE A 176 8.13 10.44 18.39
C PHE A 176 8.98 11.57 18.97
N SER A 177 9.32 11.53 20.27
CA SER A 177 10.09 12.59 20.95
C SER A 177 11.56 12.25 21.19
N SER A 178 11.98 11.02 20.89
CA SER A 178 13.38 10.60 20.99
C SER A 178 13.67 9.50 19.97
N ASP A 179 14.96 9.31 19.68
CA ASP A 179 15.42 8.26 18.79
C ASP A 179 15.16 6.88 19.39
N TRP A 180 14.79 5.94 18.54
CA TRP A 180 14.68 4.53 18.91
C TRP A 180 14.95 3.65 17.70
N ARG A 181 15.37 2.42 17.96
CA ARG A 181 15.69 1.40 16.95
C ARG A 181 15.29 0.05 17.49
N ASP A 182 15.31 -0.96 16.62
CA ASP A 182 15.16 -2.36 17.00
C ASP A 182 13.79 -2.61 17.66
N VAL A 183 12.73 -2.11 17.02
CA VAL A 183 11.34 -2.30 17.42
C VAL A 183 10.62 -3.13 16.36
N ALA A 184 9.94 -4.20 16.76
CA ALA A 184 9.13 -5.00 15.84
C ALA A 184 7.93 -4.20 15.33
N VAL A 185 7.80 -4.11 14.01
CA VAL A 185 6.68 -3.44 13.32
C VAL A 185 5.89 -4.47 12.53
N LEU A 186 4.58 -4.46 12.74
CA LEU A 186 3.60 -5.14 11.91
C LEU A 186 3.12 -4.20 10.82
N VAL A 187 3.10 -4.66 9.56
CA VAL A 187 2.60 -3.90 8.42
C VAL A 187 1.62 -4.76 7.63
N ASN A 188 0.46 -4.20 7.29
CA ASN A 188 -0.48 -4.82 6.37
C ASN A 188 -0.97 -3.80 5.35
N GLY A 189 -1.06 -4.19 4.08
CA GLY A 189 -1.51 -3.35 2.99
C GLY A 189 -2.52 -4.06 2.08
N ASN A 190 -3.51 -3.31 1.63
CA ASN A 190 -4.52 -3.74 0.66
C ASN A 190 -4.47 -2.80 -0.53
N ILE A 191 -4.42 -3.35 -1.74
CA ILE A 191 -4.32 -2.61 -2.99
C ILE A 191 -5.56 -2.85 -3.84
N VAL A 192 -6.06 -1.77 -4.44
CA VAL A 192 -7.25 -1.72 -5.29
C VAL A 192 -6.92 -1.00 -6.61
N PRO A 193 -7.65 -1.28 -7.71
CA PRO A 193 -7.52 -0.51 -8.93
C PRO A 193 -7.74 0.99 -8.72
N ALA A 194 -6.88 1.83 -9.32
CA ALA A 194 -7.08 3.27 -9.26
C ALA A 194 -8.44 3.68 -9.90
N PRO A 195 -9.11 4.73 -9.40
CA PRO A 195 -10.43 5.14 -9.89
C PRO A 195 -10.51 5.35 -11.42
N GLY A 196 -9.43 5.81 -12.05
CA GLY A 196 -9.34 5.97 -13.50
C GLY A 196 -9.31 4.66 -14.27
N ALA A 197 -8.68 3.61 -13.72
CA ALA A 197 -8.63 2.29 -14.33
C ALA A 197 -10.00 1.59 -14.27
N ALA A 198 -10.72 1.73 -13.14
CA ALA A 198 -12.08 1.22 -12.99
C ALA A 198 -13.07 1.91 -13.96
N ALA A 199 -12.95 3.23 -14.14
CA ALA A 199 -13.78 3.99 -15.08
C ALA A 199 -13.54 3.57 -16.54
N LEU A 200 -12.29 3.35 -16.94
CA LEU A 200 -11.97 2.89 -18.30
C LEU A 200 -12.48 1.46 -18.57
N ALA A 201 -12.37 0.55 -17.61
CA ALA A 201 -12.95 -0.79 -17.72
C ALA A 201 -14.48 -0.75 -17.91
N GLY A 202 -15.17 0.11 -17.15
CA GLY A 202 -16.60 0.37 -17.32
C GLY A 202 -16.96 0.92 -18.70
N LEU A 203 -16.18 1.88 -19.22
CA LEU A 203 -16.35 2.43 -20.57
C LEU A 203 -16.07 1.41 -21.67
N ALA A 204 -15.04 0.58 -21.54
CA ALA A 204 -14.72 -0.49 -22.48
C ALA A 204 -15.86 -1.54 -22.54
N GLY A 205 -16.44 -1.88 -21.39
CA GLY A 205 -17.64 -2.72 -21.31
C GLY A 205 -18.83 -2.11 -22.05
N LEU A 206 -19.06 -0.80 -21.91
CA LEU A 206 -20.14 -0.08 -22.60
C LEU A 206 -19.95 -0.05 -24.13
N VAL A 207 -18.71 0.16 -24.60
CA VAL A 207 -18.38 0.14 -26.04
C VAL A 207 -18.53 -1.27 -26.62
N GLY A 208 -18.15 -2.31 -25.88
CA GLY A 208 -18.36 -3.71 -26.28
C GLY A 208 -19.84 -4.07 -26.43
N LEU A 209 -20.70 -3.56 -25.53
CA LEU A 209 -22.16 -3.75 -25.61
C LEU A 209 -22.79 -2.98 -26.78
N ARG A 210 -22.27 -1.80 -27.14
CA ARG A 210 -22.76 -1.02 -28.29
C ARG A 210 -22.43 -1.68 -29.63
N ARG A 211 -21.36 -2.47 -29.70
CA ARG A 211 -20.97 -3.19 -30.93
C ARG A 211 -21.78 -4.47 -31.19
N ARG A 212 -22.63 -4.89 -30.25
CA ARG A 212 -23.55 -6.03 -30.38
C ARG A 212 -24.99 -5.63 -30.73
N ARG A 213 -25.20 -4.40 -31.22
CA ARG A 213 -26.47 -3.98 -31.82
C ARG A 213 -26.31 -3.71 -33.30
#